data_AF-G0MPU6-F1
#
_entry.id   AF-G0MPU6-F1
#
_cell.length_a   1.000
_cell.length_b   1.000
_cell.length_c   1.000
_cell.angle_alpha   90.00
_cell.angle_beta   90.00
_cell.angle_gamma   90.00
#
_symmetry.space_group_name_H-M   'P 1'
#
loop_
_entity.id
_entity.type
_entity.pdbx_description
1 polymer ?
#
loop_
_entity_poly.entity_id
_entity_poly.type
_entity_poly.pdbx_seq_one_letter_code
_entity_poly.pdbx_strand_id
1 'polypeptide(L)'
;MLSRRNLCYTILIFVFGFSWATNETDVPEELKLVFVHTIWRHGDRTQDGHLNNDPVDPSKWIKGGGGYGQLTPEGMGQMFILGTKLRDRYVKTGFLHNFYDSQQYIKTTSHLSELFNTTFTWDNLWQVHDAVMIQLIHFPETVLNQTWYSPEFFHNLDELERPSKAFVAGLYDPPIVNGINVKRAILKTRGGPLINDISSRMRTKATCAKNDAKCDNYHRNLKFYAYSTHDHTVFALLTVLGLESIVAGPEKYGEWPDYASDILVELFHNSTDERAYFRILYQKNINATFEVVTHLAKGCKGLPFCDLSVFESKAKEFRPDRPIQELCQILPDVGNQVSTLIKSVMNRYSDYESSSNSNYWFVSIIIAIFCFFNKT
;
A
#
# COMPACT_ATOMS: atom_id res chain seq x y z
N MET A 1 -26.66 10.54 77.13
CA MET A 1 -27.10 10.16 75.76
C MET A 1 -26.96 11.40 74.88
N LEU A 2 -25.91 11.52 74.07
CA LEU A 2 -25.82 12.39 72.88
C LEU A 2 -24.42 12.25 72.24
N SER A 3 -24.43 11.51 71.12
CA SER A 3 -23.59 11.53 69.91
C SER A 3 -22.22 12.24 69.94
N ARG A 4 -21.14 11.46 69.82
CA ARG A 4 -19.82 11.92 69.33
C ARG A 4 -19.79 11.79 67.80
N ARG A 5 -19.73 12.92 67.10
CA ARG A 5 -19.39 12.99 65.67
C ARG A 5 -17.87 12.87 65.52
N ASN A 6 -17.38 11.74 65.00
CA ASN A 6 -16.02 11.65 64.46
C ASN A 6 -16.07 11.99 62.96
N LEU A 7 -15.34 13.02 62.59
CA LEU A 7 -15.19 13.53 61.24
C LEU A 7 -14.09 12.72 60.53
N CYS A 8 -14.46 11.75 59.69
CA CYS A 8 -13.51 11.08 58.80
C CYS A 8 -13.40 11.88 57.49
N TYR A 9 -12.26 12.51 57.25
CA TYR A 9 -11.91 13.05 55.94
C TYR A 9 -11.48 11.90 55.02
N THR A 10 -12.33 11.54 54.05
CA THR A 10 -11.93 10.65 52.96
C THR A 10 -11.21 11.50 51.91
N ILE A 11 -9.89 11.31 51.78
CA ILE A 11 -9.12 11.91 50.67
C ILE A 11 -9.40 11.09 49.41
N LEU A 12 -10.26 11.63 48.54
CA LEU A 12 -10.46 11.13 47.18
C LEU A 12 -9.27 11.59 46.32
N ILE A 13 -8.30 10.72 46.12
CA ILE A 13 -7.24 10.93 45.11
C ILE A 13 -7.88 10.67 43.75
N PHE A 14 -8.30 11.74 43.07
CA PHE A 14 -8.60 11.69 41.64
C PHE A 14 -7.27 11.53 40.90
N VAL A 15 -6.94 10.29 40.54
CA VAL A 15 -5.96 10.03 39.48
C VAL A 15 -6.64 10.43 38.18
N PHE A 16 -6.50 11.69 37.79
CA PHE A 16 -6.74 12.10 36.41
C PHE A 16 -5.74 11.35 35.56
N GLY A 17 -6.19 10.26 34.94
CA GLY A 17 -5.52 9.68 33.79
C GLY A 17 -5.56 10.73 32.68
N PHE A 18 -4.54 11.59 32.63
CA PHE A 18 -4.26 12.38 31.45
C PHE A 18 -3.92 11.38 30.34
N SER A 19 -4.93 11.06 29.52
CA SER A 19 -4.67 10.47 28.22
C SER A 19 -4.01 11.58 27.40
N TRP A 20 -2.68 11.59 27.37
CA TRP A 20 -1.93 12.45 26.47
C TRP A 20 -2.26 12.01 25.04
N ALA A 21 -3.25 12.66 24.42
CA ALA A 21 -3.39 12.63 22.98
C ALA A 21 -2.17 13.37 22.43
N THR A 22 -1.11 12.62 22.10
CA THR A 22 0.10 13.17 21.50
C THR A 22 -0.28 13.78 20.16
N ASN A 23 -0.08 15.09 20.02
CA ASN A 23 -0.46 15.81 18.81
C ASN A 23 0.40 15.35 17.63
N GLU A 24 -0.16 15.37 16.40
CA GLU A 24 0.51 14.92 15.17
C GLU A 24 1.89 15.57 14.94
N THR A 25 2.10 16.76 15.52
CA THR A 25 3.24 17.65 15.36
C THR A 25 4.32 17.54 16.44
N ASP A 26 4.05 16.87 17.57
CA ASP A 26 5.01 16.81 18.67
C ASP A 26 6.08 15.73 18.41
N VAL A 27 7.08 16.10 17.62
CA VAL A 27 8.31 15.32 17.43
C VAL A 27 9.36 15.89 18.38
N PRO A 28 9.90 15.08 19.33
CA PRO A 28 11.02 15.48 20.18
C PRO A 28 12.21 16.00 19.36
N GLU A 29 12.95 16.99 19.88
CA GLU A 29 14.05 17.66 19.17
C GLU A 29 15.17 16.69 18.77
N GLU A 30 15.39 15.65 19.59
CA GLU A 30 16.35 14.60 19.33
C GLU A 30 15.95 13.67 18.17
N LEU A 31 14.67 13.63 17.78
CA LEU A 31 14.16 12.77 16.71
C LEU A 31 14.13 13.49 15.36
N LYS A 32 15.06 13.13 14.48
CA LYS A 32 15.10 13.63 13.11
C LYS A 32 14.38 12.70 12.16
N LEU A 33 13.36 13.21 11.44
CA LEU A 33 12.70 12.47 10.35
C LEU A 33 13.70 12.19 9.23
N VAL A 34 13.85 10.92 8.85
CA VAL A 34 14.82 10.48 7.83
C VAL A 34 14.17 9.80 6.63
N PHE A 35 12.97 9.25 6.79
CA PHE A 35 12.30 8.52 5.73
C PHE A 35 10.80 8.34 5.99
N VAL A 36 9.99 8.30 4.92
CA VAL A 36 8.53 8.15 4.99
C VAL A 36 8.05 7.12 3.98
N HIS A 37 7.14 6.26 4.41
CA HIS A 37 6.30 5.45 3.54
C HIS A 37 4.85 5.92 3.64
N THR A 38 4.13 5.95 2.52
CA THR A 38 2.69 6.25 2.45
C THR A 38 1.98 5.15 1.66
N ILE A 39 0.86 4.65 2.19
CA ILE A 39 0.14 3.48 1.66
C ILE A 39 -1.34 3.83 1.63
N TRP A 40 -1.87 4.13 0.44
CA TRP A 40 -3.26 4.55 0.30
C TRP A 40 -4.11 3.58 -0.53
N ARG A 41 -5.41 3.57 -0.23
CA ARG A 41 -6.44 2.97 -1.09
C ARG A 41 -6.74 3.93 -2.25
N HIS A 42 -7.04 3.39 -3.42
CA HIS A 42 -7.56 4.19 -4.53
C HIS A 42 -8.80 5.03 -4.14
N GLY A 43 -9.06 6.09 -4.89
CA GLY A 43 -10.30 6.86 -4.80
C GLY A 43 -11.50 6.10 -5.36
N ASP A 44 -12.67 6.71 -5.30
CA ASP A 44 -13.90 6.14 -5.85
C ASP A 44 -13.76 5.71 -7.32
N ARG A 45 -14.33 4.54 -7.64
CA ARG A 45 -14.24 3.93 -8.96
C ARG A 45 -15.55 3.27 -9.35
N THR A 46 -15.74 3.10 -10.64
CA THR A 46 -16.84 2.32 -11.19
C THR A 46 -16.69 0.84 -10.78
N GLN A 47 -17.81 0.12 -10.80
CA GLN A 47 -17.82 -1.34 -10.57
C GLN A 47 -16.90 -2.05 -11.57
N ASP A 48 -16.38 -3.23 -11.22
CA ASP A 48 -15.36 -3.92 -12.04
C ASP A 48 -15.94 -4.60 -13.29
N GLY A 49 -17.25 -4.80 -13.35
CA GLY A 49 -17.95 -5.34 -14.50
C GLY A 49 -19.47 -5.20 -14.37
N HIS A 50 -20.19 -5.49 -15.45
CA HIS A 50 -21.65 -5.52 -15.43
C HIS A 50 -22.16 -6.85 -14.90
N LEU A 51 -23.13 -6.81 -13.99
CA LEU A 51 -23.78 -8.01 -13.48
C LEU A 51 -24.97 -8.39 -14.38
N ASN A 52 -25.34 -9.66 -14.40
CA ASN A 52 -26.58 -10.09 -15.06
C ASN A 52 -27.78 -9.42 -14.39
N ASN A 53 -28.68 -8.83 -15.18
CA ASN A 53 -29.84 -8.05 -14.72
C ASN A 53 -29.48 -6.82 -13.86
N ASP A 54 -28.27 -6.28 -14.02
CA ASP A 54 -27.90 -5.03 -13.38
C ASP A 54 -28.82 -3.89 -13.88
N PRO A 55 -29.51 -3.17 -12.96
CA PRO A 55 -30.49 -2.16 -13.32
C PRO A 55 -29.85 -0.90 -13.92
N VAL A 56 -28.52 -0.76 -13.85
CA VAL A 56 -27.80 0.41 -14.35
C VAL A 56 -27.19 0.11 -15.71
N ASP A 57 -27.64 0.86 -16.73
CA ASP A 57 -27.13 0.77 -18.10
C ASP A 57 -25.59 0.96 -18.12
N PRO A 58 -24.83 0.02 -18.72
CA PRO A 58 -23.38 0.12 -18.89
C PRO A 58 -22.90 1.46 -19.46
N SER A 59 -23.69 2.08 -20.35
CA SER A 59 -23.38 3.38 -20.96
C SER A 59 -23.30 4.53 -19.95
N LYS A 60 -23.80 4.35 -18.73
CA LYS A 60 -23.70 5.35 -17.65
C LYS A 60 -22.31 5.38 -17.00
N TRP A 61 -21.50 4.32 -17.16
CA TRP A 61 -20.16 4.21 -16.59
C TRP A 61 -19.06 4.86 -17.45
N ILE A 62 -19.43 5.70 -18.42
CA ILE A 62 -18.49 6.36 -19.34
C ILE A 62 -17.91 7.68 -18.83
N LYS A 63 -18.40 8.23 -17.69
CA LYS A 63 -17.87 9.47 -17.11
C LYS A 63 -16.63 9.18 -16.25
N GLY A 64 -15.53 9.90 -16.46
CA GLY A 64 -14.26 9.67 -15.78
C GLY A 64 -13.31 8.80 -16.60
N GLY A 65 -12.56 7.90 -15.97
CA GLY A 65 -11.55 7.03 -16.61
C GLY A 65 -12.06 6.05 -17.68
N GLY A 66 -13.32 6.15 -18.10
CA GLY A 66 -13.79 5.61 -19.38
C GLY A 66 -14.37 4.21 -19.38
N GLY A 67 -14.67 3.61 -18.21
CA GLY A 67 -15.30 2.29 -18.15
C GLY A 67 -15.28 1.64 -16.77
N TYR A 68 -15.58 0.34 -16.73
CA TYR A 68 -15.58 -0.47 -15.51
C TYR A 68 -14.19 -0.57 -14.85
N GLY A 69 -14.16 -0.56 -13.52
CA GLY A 69 -12.95 -0.60 -12.69
C GLY A 69 -12.15 0.70 -12.65
N GLN A 70 -12.53 1.72 -13.43
CA GLN A 70 -11.79 2.98 -13.57
C GLN A 70 -12.22 4.02 -12.54
N LEU A 71 -11.31 4.94 -12.20
CA LEU A 71 -11.62 6.05 -11.29
C LEU A 71 -12.74 6.95 -11.84
N THR A 72 -13.68 7.31 -10.97
CA THR A 72 -14.68 8.33 -11.27
C THR A 72 -14.07 9.73 -11.13
N PRO A 73 -14.72 10.79 -11.66
CA PRO A 73 -14.30 12.16 -11.39
C PRO A 73 -14.21 12.50 -9.91
N GLU A 74 -15.10 11.93 -9.10
CA GLU A 74 -15.05 12.06 -7.65
C GLU A 74 -13.79 11.39 -7.07
N GLY A 75 -13.50 10.14 -7.49
CA GLY A 75 -12.29 9.44 -7.06
C GLY A 75 -11.00 10.15 -7.44
N MET A 76 -10.94 10.75 -8.63
CA MET A 76 -9.82 11.59 -9.04
C MET A 76 -9.66 12.82 -8.13
N GLY A 77 -10.78 13.47 -7.77
CA GLY A 77 -10.79 14.57 -6.80
C GLY A 77 -10.32 14.15 -5.41
N GLN A 78 -10.74 12.97 -4.94
CA GLN A 78 -10.28 12.41 -3.67
C GLN A 78 -8.75 12.21 -3.66
N MET A 79 -8.18 11.66 -4.74
CA MET A 79 -6.74 11.47 -4.86
C MET A 79 -5.96 12.80 -4.91
N PHE A 80 -6.51 13.83 -5.56
CA PHE A 80 -5.93 15.17 -5.57
C PHE A 80 -5.88 15.79 -4.16
N ILE A 81 -6.95 15.64 -3.38
CA ILE A 81 -7.02 16.14 -2.00
C ILE A 81 -6.01 15.40 -1.11
N LEU A 82 -5.91 14.07 -1.22
CA LEU A 82 -4.90 13.29 -0.50
C LEU A 82 -3.47 13.78 -0.84
N GLY A 83 -3.16 13.96 -2.12
CA GLY A 83 -1.87 14.50 -2.57
C GLY A 83 -1.58 15.89 -2.01
N THR A 84 -2.59 16.76 -1.92
CA THR A 84 -2.48 18.09 -1.29
C THR A 84 -2.10 18.00 0.18
N LYS A 85 -2.71 17.07 0.93
CA LYS A 85 -2.37 16.84 2.35
C LYS A 85 -0.94 16.32 2.53
N LEU A 86 -0.50 15.38 1.69
CA LEU A 86 0.88 14.88 1.71
C LEU A 86 1.89 15.99 1.36
N ARG A 87 1.57 16.84 0.39
CA ARG A 87 2.37 18.03 0.05
C ARG A 87 2.45 18.99 1.23
N ASP A 88 1.34 19.24 1.91
CA ASP A 88 1.31 20.12 3.06
C ASP A 88 2.15 19.58 4.21
N ARG A 89 2.11 18.26 4.44
CA ARG A 89 2.87 17.61 5.51
C ARG A 89 4.37 17.55 5.23
N TYR A 90 4.79 17.28 3.99
CA TYR A 90 6.20 16.96 3.70
C TYR A 90 6.93 17.98 2.83
N VAL A 91 6.23 18.72 1.97
CA VAL A 91 6.86 19.73 1.11
C VAL A 91 6.91 21.09 1.81
N LYS A 92 5.80 21.54 2.43
CA LYS A 92 5.77 22.82 3.15
C LYS A 92 6.70 22.82 4.37
N THR A 93 6.95 21.66 4.97
CA THR A 93 7.88 21.47 6.09
C THR A 93 9.35 21.39 5.67
N GLY A 94 9.62 21.41 4.35
CA GLY A 94 10.98 21.34 3.79
C GLY A 94 11.60 19.94 3.82
N PHE A 95 10.87 18.91 4.27
CA PHE A 95 11.37 17.54 4.26
C PHE A 95 11.61 17.05 2.82
N LEU A 96 10.61 17.26 1.95
CA LEU A 96 10.70 17.12 0.50
C LEU A 96 10.96 18.49 -0.15
N HIS A 97 11.78 18.49 -1.21
CA HIS A 97 12.07 19.71 -1.95
C HIS A 97 10.82 20.18 -2.71
N ASN A 98 10.67 21.51 -2.87
CA ASN A 98 9.53 22.11 -3.56
C ASN A 98 9.43 21.80 -5.06
N PHE A 99 10.43 21.12 -5.66
CA PHE A 99 10.64 21.10 -7.10
C PHE A 99 10.86 19.70 -7.68
N TYR A 100 9.94 19.32 -8.56
CA TYR A 100 10.25 18.80 -9.90
C TYR A 100 10.06 19.99 -10.86
N ASP A 101 10.82 20.13 -11.96
CA ASP A 101 10.53 21.20 -12.94
C ASP A 101 9.24 20.87 -13.71
N SER A 102 8.12 21.18 -13.08
CA SER A 102 6.79 21.01 -13.66
C SER A 102 6.55 21.99 -14.81
N GLN A 103 7.32 23.08 -14.91
CA GLN A 103 7.12 24.08 -15.98
C GLN A 103 7.54 23.51 -17.32
N GLN A 104 8.71 22.88 -17.39
CA GLN A 104 9.16 22.21 -18.62
C GLN A 104 8.21 21.06 -19.01
N TYR A 105 7.73 20.30 -18.03
CA TYR A 105 6.76 19.25 -18.25
C TYR A 105 5.42 19.80 -18.81
N ILE A 106 4.80 20.77 -18.12
CA ILE A 106 3.53 21.39 -18.53
C ILE A 106 3.66 22.07 -19.90
N LYS A 107 4.77 22.77 -20.15
CA LYS A 107 5.03 23.44 -21.42
C LYS A 107 5.05 22.42 -22.56
N THR A 108 5.79 21.33 -22.41
CA THR A 108 5.90 20.31 -23.46
C THR A 108 4.60 19.55 -23.65
N THR A 109 3.93 19.10 -22.58
CA THR A 109 2.65 18.39 -22.75
C THR A 109 1.54 19.26 -23.32
N SER A 110 1.50 20.56 -22.97
CA SER A 110 0.55 21.51 -23.55
C SER A 110 0.83 21.74 -25.03
N HIS A 111 2.10 21.95 -25.40
CA HIS A 111 2.50 22.13 -26.79
C HIS A 111 2.18 20.91 -27.66
N LEU A 112 2.49 19.70 -27.17
CA LEU A 112 2.14 18.45 -27.85
C LEU A 112 0.64 18.26 -27.98
N SER A 113 -0.12 18.62 -26.93
CA SER A 113 -1.57 18.47 -26.96
C SER A 113 -2.23 19.37 -27.99
N GLU A 114 -1.71 20.58 -28.14
CA GLU A 114 -2.12 21.52 -29.18
C GLU A 114 -1.72 21.02 -30.57
N LEU A 115 -0.46 20.60 -30.74
CA LEU A 115 0.09 20.17 -32.02
C LEU A 115 -0.65 18.98 -32.63
N PHE A 116 -1.00 17.99 -31.82
CA PHE A 116 -1.67 16.76 -32.25
C PHE A 116 -3.18 16.78 -31.99
N ASN A 117 -3.72 17.93 -31.56
CA ASN A 117 -5.14 18.11 -31.25
C ASN A 117 -5.73 16.98 -30.36
N THR A 118 -4.96 16.55 -29.37
CA THR A 118 -5.24 15.40 -28.48
C THR A 118 -4.63 15.66 -27.11
N THR A 119 -5.29 15.33 -26.00
CA THR A 119 -4.73 15.60 -24.66
C THR A 119 -3.63 14.61 -24.27
N PHE A 120 -2.43 15.12 -24.00
CA PHE A 120 -1.31 14.36 -23.43
C PHE A 120 -1.01 14.76 -21.97
N THR A 121 -0.75 13.74 -21.16
CA THR A 121 -0.47 13.74 -19.72
C THR A 121 0.65 12.75 -19.42
N TRP A 122 0.98 12.55 -18.13
CA TRP A 122 2.17 11.73 -17.75
C TRP A 122 1.97 10.27 -18.13
N ASP A 123 0.71 9.85 -18.24
CA ASP A 123 0.29 8.48 -18.45
C ASP A 123 0.27 8.08 -19.94
N ASN A 124 0.22 9.05 -20.86
CA ASN A 124 0.11 8.78 -22.31
C ASN A 124 1.13 9.53 -23.18
N LEU A 125 2.06 10.28 -22.57
CA LEU A 125 3.14 10.98 -23.29
C LEU A 125 4.00 10.03 -24.14
N TRP A 126 4.13 8.77 -23.72
CA TRP A 126 4.88 7.72 -24.41
C TRP A 126 4.38 7.47 -25.85
N GLN A 127 3.11 7.73 -26.13
CA GLN A 127 2.51 7.53 -27.45
C GLN A 127 3.15 8.46 -28.49
N VAL A 128 3.44 9.71 -28.09
CA VAL A 128 4.10 10.70 -28.97
C VAL A 128 5.55 10.31 -29.17
N HIS A 129 6.25 9.99 -28.09
CA HIS A 129 7.67 9.62 -28.16
C HIS A 129 7.89 8.39 -29.06
N ASP A 130 7.09 7.33 -28.87
CA ASP A 130 7.18 6.10 -29.65
C ASP A 130 6.90 6.32 -31.14
N ALA A 131 5.85 7.10 -31.46
CA ALA A 131 5.52 7.45 -32.84
C ALA A 131 6.67 8.20 -33.52
N VAL A 132 7.26 9.21 -32.87
CA VAL A 132 8.36 9.99 -33.45
C VAL A 132 9.62 9.12 -33.63
N MET A 133 9.94 8.26 -32.65
CA MET A 133 11.06 7.30 -32.76
C MET A 133 10.93 6.37 -33.95
N ILE A 134 9.77 5.72 -34.10
CA ILE A 134 9.52 4.76 -35.19
C ILE A 134 9.56 5.47 -36.54
N GLN A 135 8.97 6.66 -36.63
CA GLN A 135 8.98 7.45 -37.85
C GLN A 135 10.39 7.93 -38.22
N LEU A 136 11.25 8.29 -37.25
CA LEU A 136 12.65 8.62 -37.53
C LEU A 136 13.46 7.43 -38.06
N ILE A 137 13.14 6.20 -37.65
CA ILE A 137 13.81 4.99 -38.13
C ILE A 137 13.41 4.66 -39.58
N HIS A 138 12.10 4.75 -39.90
CA HIS A 138 11.56 4.26 -41.16
C HIS A 138 11.32 5.36 -42.21
N PHE A 139 11.08 6.60 -41.77
CA PHE A 139 10.71 7.76 -42.58
C PHE A 139 11.42 9.06 -42.15
N PRO A 140 12.75 9.05 -41.97
CA PRO A 140 13.49 10.17 -41.39
C PRO A 140 13.26 11.49 -42.14
N GLU A 141 13.27 11.46 -43.48
CA GLU A 141 13.07 12.67 -44.30
C GLU A 141 11.69 13.30 -44.09
N THR A 142 10.65 12.48 -43.89
CA THR A 142 9.28 12.98 -43.65
C THR A 142 9.17 13.68 -42.30
N VAL A 143 9.82 13.16 -41.26
CA VAL A 143 9.82 13.75 -39.91
C VAL A 143 10.69 15.00 -39.86
N LEU A 144 11.88 14.96 -40.46
CA LEU A 144 12.82 16.08 -40.50
C LEU A 144 12.25 17.30 -41.23
N ASN A 145 11.35 17.09 -42.19
CA ASN A 145 10.67 18.17 -42.92
C ASN A 145 9.43 18.73 -42.23
N GLN A 146 9.04 18.21 -41.05
CA GLN A 146 7.92 18.76 -40.30
C GLN A 146 8.31 20.08 -39.62
N THR A 147 7.41 21.07 -39.68
CA THR A 147 7.65 22.41 -39.10
C THR A 147 7.74 22.43 -37.58
N TRP A 148 7.21 21.40 -36.91
CA TRP A 148 7.22 21.26 -35.46
C TRP A 148 8.41 20.44 -34.94
N TYR A 149 9.10 19.72 -35.81
CA TYR A 149 10.19 18.85 -35.40
C TYR A 149 11.52 19.60 -35.36
N SER A 150 12.27 19.39 -34.28
CA SER A 150 13.69 19.72 -34.22
C SER A 150 14.44 18.67 -33.40
N PRO A 151 15.75 18.50 -33.59
CA PRO A 151 16.55 17.61 -32.73
C PRO A 151 16.43 17.97 -31.24
N GLU A 152 16.33 19.27 -30.93
CA GLU A 152 16.12 19.76 -29.57
C GLU A 152 14.73 19.42 -29.03
N PHE A 153 13.69 19.53 -29.86
CA PHE A 153 12.34 19.09 -29.51
C PHE A 153 12.33 17.60 -29.14
N PHE A 154 12.97 16.75 -29.95
CA PHE A 154 12.98 15.31 -29.70
C PHE A 154 13.77 14.95 -28.42
N HIS A 155 14.92 15.62 -28.20
CA HIS A 155 15.67 15.51 -26.95
C HIS A 155 14.81 15.90 -25.73
N ASN A 156 14.08 17.00 -25.81
CA ASN A 156 13.21 17.45 -24.72
C ASN A 156 12.02 16.50 -24.48
N LEU A 157 11.51 15.86 -25.53
CA LEU A 157 10.46 14.84 -25.42
C LEU A 157 10.97 13.57 -24.73
N ASP A 158 12.16 13.08 -25.08
CA ASP A 158 12.80 11.91 -24.44
C ASP A 158 13.13 12.16 -22.97
N GLU A 159 13.69 13.33 -22.63
CA GLU A 159 13.99 13.73 -21.24
C GLU A 159 12.74 13.71 -20.34
N LEU A 160 11.59 14.14 -20.86
CA LEU A 160 10.34 14.23 -20.10
C LEU A 160 9.61 12.89 -19.95
N GLU A 161 9.83 11.96 -20.88
CA GLU A 161 9.14 10.68 -20.92
C GLU A 161 9.92 9.56 -20.19
N ARG A 162 11.24 9.74 -20.02
CA ARG A 162 12.13 8.83 -19.29
C ARG A 162 11.70 8.49 -17.85
N PRO A 163 11.26 9.45 -17.00
CA PRO A 163 10.82 9.12 -15.64
C PRO A 163 9.49 8.35 -15.61
N SER A 164 8.60 8.59 -16.58
CA SER A 164 7.34 7.85 -16.75
C SER A 164 7.60 6.41 -17.20
N LYS A 165 8.48 6.21 -18.20
CA LYS A 165 8.96 4.89 -18.61
C LYS A 165 9.60 4.11 -17.47
N ALA A 166 10.43 4.75 -16.65
CA ALA A 166 11.09 4.13 -15.51
C ALA A 166 10.08 3.70 -14.43
N PHE A 167 9.05 4.52 -14.19
CA PHE A 167 8.00 4.26 -13.21
C PHE A 167 7.06 3.11 -13.63
N VAL A 168 6.57 3.11 -14.87
CA VAL A 168 5.56 2.14 -15.34
C VAL A 168 6.16 0.77 -15.66
N ALA A 169 7.41 0.72 -16.11
CA ALA A 169 8.07 -0.54 -16.46
C ALA A 169 8.74 -1.24 -15.27
N GLY A 170 8.68 -0.64 -14.07
CA GLY A 170 9.35 -1.17 -12.87
C GLY A 170 10.88 -1.27 -13.05
N LEU A 171 11.44 -0.39 -13.88
CA LEU A 171 12.84 -0.42 -14.30
C LEU A 171 13.67 0.46 -13.36
N TYR A 172 14.17 -0.18 -12.29
CA TYR A 172 15.27 0.32 -11.46
C TYR A 172 16.44 -0.68 -11.50
N ASP A 173 17.65 -0.21 -11.22
CA ASP A 173 18.91 -0.96 -11.33
C ASP A 173 19.64 -1.06 -9.96
N PRO A 174 20.24 -2.22 -9.58
CA PRO A 174 20.38 -3.42 -10.39
C PRO A 174 19.21 -4.44 -10.31
N PRO A 175 18.95 -5.22 -11.40
CA PRO A 175 17.68 -5.91 -11.65
C PRO A 175 17.80 -7.45 -11.58
N ILE A 176 18.72 -7.94 -10.74
CA ILE A 176 18.83 -9.36 -10.38
C ILE A 176 18.49 -9.50 -8.91
N VAL A 177 17.43 -10.26 -8.66
CA VAL A 177 17.24 -10.90 -7.36
C VAL A 177 17.78 -12.32 -7.47
N ASN A 178 19.10 -12.42 -7.29
CA ASN A 178 19.91 -13.62 -7.11
C ASN A 178 19.63 -14.82 -8.04
N GLY A 179 20.20 -14.84 -9.24
CA GLY A 179 20.21 -16.04 -10.10
C GLY A 179 18.85 -16.41 -10.71
N ILE A 180 17.77 -15.89 -10.16
CA ILE A 180 16.44 -15.82 -10.73
C ILE A 180 16.01 -14.37 -10.52
N ASN A 181 16.69 -13.49 -11.27
CA ASN A 181 16.20 -12.17 -11.70
C ASN A 181 14.79 -12.39 -11.98
N VAL A 182 13.87 -11.76 -11.26
CA VAL A 182 12.60 -11.54 -11.88
C VAL A 182 11.80 -10.37 -11.12
N LYS A 183 11.46 -9.21 -11.71
CA LYS A 183 10.87 -8.98 -13.05
C LYS A 183 9.80 -10.05 -13.34
N ARG A 184 9.29 -10.73 -12.28
CA ARG A 184 9.42 -12.19 -12.16
C ARG A 184 9.74 -12.85 -10.75
N ALA A 185 8.89 -13.63 -10.21
CA ALA A 185 7.56 -13.33 -10.41
C ALA A 185 7.36 -11.99 -9.63
N ILE A 186 7.26 -10.86 -10.35
CA ILE A 186 7.03 -9.47 -9.91
C ILE A 186 6.08 -9.48 -8.75
N LEU A 187 4.95 -10.14 -8.93
CA LEU A 187 4.59 -11.55 -9.07
C LEU A 187 4.92 -12.52 -7.90
N LYS A 188 5.41 -12.12 -6.69
CA LYS A 188 5.45 -13.06 -5.54
C LYS A 188 4.21 -13.05 -4.63
N THR A 189 3.43 -12.02 -4.29
CA THR A 189 3.36 -10.63 -4.74
C THR A 189 2.45 -9.81 -3.81
N ARG A 190 2.68 -8.50 -3.69
CA ARG A 190 1.76 -7.47 -3.16
C ARG A 190 1.55 -7.34 -1.64
N GLY A 191 1.51 -8.40 -0.83
CA GLY A 191 1.14 -8.31 0.61
C GLY A 191 2.29 -8.38 1.64
N GLY A 192 2.78 -9.58 1.94
CA GLY A 192 3.90 -9.79 2.89
C GLY A 192 5.23 -9.06 2.59
N PRO A 193 5.55 -8.73 1.32
CA PRO A 193 6.63 -7.82 0.99
C PRO A 193 6.43 -6.43 1.58
N LEU A 194 5.20 -5.91 1.74
CA LEU A 194 5.02 -4.51 2.11
C LEU A 194 5.60 -4.19 3.50
N ILE A 195 5.23 -4.95 4.55
CA ILE A 195 5.81 -4.71 5.88
C ILE A 195 7.31 -5.04 5.93
N ASN A 196 7.76 -6.07 5.19
CA ASN A 196 9.17 -6.44 5.14
C ASN A 196 10.03 -5.45 4.31
N ASP A 197 9.46 -4.82 3.29
CA ASP A 197 10.06 -3.79 2.43
C ASP A 197 10.16 -2.48 3.21
N ILE A 198 9.06 -2.05 3.83
CA ILE A 198 9.04 -0.91 4.75
C ILE A 198 10.10 -1.13 5.84
N SER A 199 10.12 -2.30 6.50
CA SER A 199 11.10 -2.65 7.52
C SER A 199 12.54 -2.63 7.00
N SER A 200 12.78 -3.22 5.83
CA SER A 200 14.12 -3.30 5.22
C SER A 200 14.63 -1.93 4.82
N ARG A 201 13.80 -1.10 4.17
CA ARG A 201 14.19 0.26 3.80
C ARG A 201 14.40 1.12 5.03
N MET A 202 13.58 0.94 6.07
CA MET A 202 13.78 1.64 7.32
C MET A 202 15.11 1.24 7.97
N ARG A 203 15.47 -0.05 7.99
CA ARG A 203 16.78 -0.52 8.47
C ARG A 203 17.94 0.07 7.68
N THR A 204 17.85 0.08 6.34
CA THR A 204 18.89 0.67 5.49
C THR A 204 19.02 2.16 5.76
N LYS A 205 17.91 2.90 5.83
CA LYS A 205 17.89 4.33 6.15
C LYS A 205 18.38 4.64 7.56
N ALA A 206 18.08 3.80 8.54
CA ALA A 206 18.62 3.89 9.89
C ALA A 206 20.15 3.70 9.90
N THR A 207 20.65 2.74 9.12
CA THR A 207 22.09 2.51 8.96
C THR A 207 22.77 3.68 8.28
N CYS A 208 22.18 4.21 7.20
CA CYS A 208 22.62 5.43 6.52
C CYS A 208 22.68 6.63 7.46
N ALA A 209 21.64 6.83 8.27
CA ALA A 209 21.57 7.95 9.20
C ALA A 209 22.68 7.88 10.27
N LYS A 210 23.03 6.67 10.72
CA LYS A 210 24.12 6.45 11.66
C LYS A 210 25.52 6.56 11.02
N ASN A 211 25.67 6.12 9.78
CA ASN A 211 26.94 6.15 9.07
C ASN A 211 26.73 6.39 7.57
N ASP A 212 26.96 7.64 7.15
CA ASP A 212 26.78 8.08 5.77
C ASP A 212 27.70 7.33 4.77
N ALA A 213 28.88 6.86 5.21
CA ALA A 213 29.78 6.09 4.35
C ALA A 213 29.22 4.70 3.99
N LYS A 214 28.23 4.20 4.73
CA LYS A 214 27.50 2.96 4.41
C LYS A 214 26.26 3.22 3.56
N CYS A 215 26.01 4.48 3.16
CA CYS A 215 24.83 4.85 2.41
C CYS A 215 25.13 5.02 0.92
N ASP A 216 24.47 4.21 0.09
CA ASP A 216 24.48 4.40 -1.35
C ASP A 216 23.73 5.68 -1.78
N ASN A 217 23.98 6.12 -3.01
CA ASN A 217 23.39 7.34 -3.56
C ASN A 217 21.86 7.30 -3.63
N TYR A 218 21.25 6.12 -3.80
CA TYR A 218 19.81 5.99 -3.86
C TYR A 218 19.18 6.22 -2.49
N HIS A 219 19.60 5.48 -1.47
CA HIS A 219 19.05 5.59 -0.12
C HIS A 219 19.40 6.92 0.54
N ARG A 220 20.50 7.56 0.16
CA ARG A 220 20.85 8.91 0.59
C ARG A 220 19.78 9.92 0.16
N ASN A 221 19.33 9.83 -1.08
CA ASN A 221 18.36 10.75 -1.68
C ASN A 221 16.89 10.32 -1.49
N LEU A 222 16.65 9.05 -1.17
CA LEU A 222 15.31 8.53 -0.94
C LEU A 222 14.74 9.03 0.41
N LYS A 223 13.76 9.92 0.34
CA LYS A 223 13.08 10.51 1.51
C LYS A 223 11.63 10.09 1.66
N PHE A 224 10.98 9.71 0.58
CA PHE A 224 9.55 9.40 0.54
C PHE A 224 9.29 8.27 -0.45
N TYR A 225 8.52 7.29 -0.05
CA TYR A 225 8.16 6.14 -0.89
C TYR A 225 6.65 5.88 -0.80
N ALA A 226 5.99 5.88 -1.95
CA ALA A 226 4.53 5.82 -2.01
C ALA A 226 4.02 4.51 -2.62
N TYR A 227 2.95 3.98 -2.03
CA TYR A 227 2.24 2.79 -2.49
C TYR A 227 0.78 3.16 -2.76
N SER A 228 0.40 3.19 -4.04
CA SER A 228 -1.01 3.27 -4.45
C SER A 228 -1.59 1.86 -4.53
N THR A 229 -2.64 1.58 -3.75
CA THR A 229 -3.10 0.21 -3.48
C THR A 229 -4.62 0.08 -3.42
N HIS A 230 -5.08 -1.08 -2.95
CA HIS A 230 -6.49 -1.40 -2.73
C HIS A 230 -6.77 -1.55 -1.22
N ASP A 231 -8.04 -1.50 -0.86
CA ASP A 231 -8.60 -1.78 0.47
C ASP A 231 -7.95 -3.00 1.14
N HIS A 232 -7.89 -4.12 0.44
CA HIS A 232 -7.32 -5.36 0.96
C HIS A 232 -5.86 -5.21 1.42
N THR A 233 -5.06 -4.40 0.70
CA THR A 233 -3.65 -4.17 1.03
C THR A 233 -3.51 -3.30 2.27
N VAL A 234 -4.28 -2.21 2.33
CA VAL A 234 -4.30 -1.31 3.49
C VAL A 234 -4.75 -2.08 4.74
N PHE A 235 -5.84 -2.83 4.65
CA PHE A 235 -6.37 -3.61 5.77
C PHE A 235 -5.42 -4.72 6.24
N ALA A 236 -4.77 -5.41 5.30
CA ALA A 236 -3.77 -6.42 5.63
C ALA A 236 -2.59 -5.84 6.40
N LEU A 237 -2.08 -4.66 6.00
CA LEU A 237 -0.99 -4.01 6.72
C LEU A 237 -1.40 -3.60 8.14
N LEU A 238 -2.61 -3.04 8.30
CA LEU A 238 -3.14 -2.69 9.63
C LEU A 238 -3.25 -3.93 10.52
N THR A 239 -3.79 -5.03 10.00
CA THR A 239 -3.95 -6.29 10.76
C THR A 239 -2.61 -6.84 11.24
N VAL A 240 -1.59 -6.81 10.38
CA VAL A 240 -0.23 -7.26 10.74
C VAL A 240 0.37 -6.40 11.87
N LEU A 241 0.04 -5.12 11.91
CA LEU A 241 0.47 -4.18 12.95
C LEU A 241 -0.41 -4.26 14.21
N GLY A 242 -1.50 -5.05 14.19
CA GLY A 242 -2.49 -5.15 15.26
C GLY A 242 -3.39 -3.92 15.36
N LEU A 243 -3.67 -3.28 14.22
CA LEU A 243 -4.39 -2.02 14.09
C LEU A 243 -5.74 -2.17 13.37
N GLU A 244 -6.20 -3.40 13.11
CA GLU A 244 -7.45 -3.68 12.39
C GLU A 244 -8.69 -3.03 13.03
N SER A 245 -8.67 -2.83 14.35
CA SER A 245 -9.77 -2.22 15.09
C SER A 245 -10.00 -0.75 14.74
N ILE A 246 -9.04 -0.05 14.12
CA ILE A 246 -9.23 1.34 13.69
C ILE A 246 -10.18 1.46 12.50
N VAL A 247 -10.34 0.37 11.74
CA VAL A 247 -11.27 0.27 10.60
C VAL A 247 -12.59 -0.30 11.07
N ALA A 248 -12.54 -1.46 11.73
CA ALA A 248 -13.69 -2.26 12.13
C ALA A 248 -14.40 -1.78 13.41
N GLY A 249 -13.72 -1.02 14.27
CA GLY A 249 -14.13 -0.93 15.67
C GLY A 249 -14.07 -2.29 16.39
N PRO A 250 -14.23 -2.32 17.72
CA PRO A 250 -14.12 -3.57 18.49
C PRO A 250 -15.26 -4.57 18.23
N GLU A 251 -16.38 -4.12 17.68
CA GLU A 251 -17.58 -4.96 17.49
C GLU A 251 -17.93 -5.25 16.02
N LYS A 252 -17.28 -4.62 15.03
CA LYS A 252 -17.67 -4.79 13.61
C LYS A 252 -16.62 -5.51 12.78
N TYR A 253 -16.57 -6.83 12.94
CA TYR A 253 -15.77 -7.68 12.06
C TYR A 253 -16.16 -7.47 10.58
N GLY A 254 -15.18 -7.14 9.72
CA GLY A 254 -15.35 -7.15 8.25
C GLY A 254 -15.56 -5.81 7.53
N GLU A 255 -15.36 -4.65 8.18
CA GLU A 255 -15.31 -3.36 7.46
C GLU A 255 -13.98 -3.18 6.69
N TRP A 256 -14.04 -2.51 5.53
CA TRP A 256 -12.88 -2.20 4.70
C TRP A 256 -12.49 -0.72 4.82
N PRO A 257 -11.19 -0.37 4.69
CA PRO A 257 -10.74 1.03 4.69
C PRO A 257 -11.47 1.87 3.63
N ASP A 258 -11.88 3.10 3.95
CA ASP A 258 -12.58 3.98 3.02
C ASP A 258 -11.72 4.34 1.79
N TYR A 259 -12.36 4.82 0.71
CA TYR A 259 -11.63 5.36 -0.43
C TYR A 259 -10.68 6.49 -0.02
N ALA A 260 -9.49 6.51 -0.63
CA ALA A 260 -8.42 7.45 -0.30
C ALA A 260 -8.01 7.46 1.20
N SER A 261 -8.26 6.38 1.94
CA SER A 261 -7.60 6.14 3.24
C SER A 261 -6.10 5.99 3.06
N ASP A 262 -5.28 6.42 4.01
CA ASP A 262 -3.82 6.36 3.93
C ASP A 262 -3.17 5.96 5.27
N ILE A 263 -2.08 5.19 5.19
CA ILE A 263 -1.19 4.84 6.30
C ILE A 263 0.17 5.48 6.05
N LEU A 264 0.61 6.34 6.97
CA LEU A 264 1.97 6.85 6.97
C LEU A 264 2.83 6.07 7.96
N VAL A 265 3.99 5.61 7.52
CA VAL A 265 5.03 5.05 8.39
C VAL A 265 6.27 5.93 8.28
N GLU A 266 6.51 6.70 9.31
CA GLU A 266 7.62 7.65 9.41
C GLU A 266 8.76 7.06 10.22
N LEU A 267 9.99 7.19 9.72
CA LEU A 267 11.21 6.76 10.38
C LEU A 267 12.02 7.95 10.88
N PHE A 268 12.46 7.87 12.13
CA PHE A 268 13.27 8.85 12.81
C PHE A 268 14.62 8.26 13.23
N HIS A 269 15.65 9.08 13.18
CA HIS A 269 16.93 8.82 13.83
C HIS A 269 17.06 9.69 15.08
N ASN A 270 17.38 9.08 16.21
CA ASN A 270 17.56 9.78 17.47
C ASN A 270 19.03 10.19 17.64
N SER A 271 19.31 11.48 17.79
CA SER A 271 20.67 12.00 17.93
C SER A 271 21.32 11.73 19.30
N THR A 272 20.53 11.37 20.32
CA THR A 272 21.00 11.14 21.69
C THR A 272 21.44 9.70 21.91
N ASP A 273 20.62 8.73 21.50
CA ASP A 273 20.92 7.29 21.69
C ASP A 273 21.38 6.57 20.41
N GLU A 274 21.43 7.29 19.29
CA GLU A 274 21.77 6.81 17.95
C GLU A 274 20.86 5.68 17.42
N ARG A 275 19.68 5.48 18.01
CA ARG A 275 18.71 4.45 17.60
C ARG A 275 17.71 4.99 16.59
N ALA A 276 16.97 4.06 15.99
CA ALA A 276 15.91 4.37 15.04
C ALA A 276 14.54 4.08 15.64
N TYR A 277 13.61 4.99 15.39
CA TYR A 277 12.24 4.94 15.89
C TYR A 277 11.27 5.14 14.75
N PHE A 278 10.10 4.52 14.81
CA PHE A 278 9.04 4.74 13.83
C PHE A 278 7.77 5.31 14.47
N ARG A 279 6.98 6.00 13.65
CA ARG A 279 5.64 6.48 13.98
C ARG A 279 4.67 6.05 12.88
N ILE A 280 3.49 5.58 13.26
CA ILE A 280 2.41 5.23 12.32
C ILE A 280 1.31 6.28 12.44
N LEU A 281 0.88 6.83 11.31
CA LEU A 281 -0.31 7.64 11.21
C LEU A 281 -1.35 6.99 10.29
N TYR A 282 -2.62 7.18 10.61
CA TYR A 282 -3.73 6.72 9.77
C TYR A 282 -4.66 7.88 9.45
N GLN A 283 -5.00 8.04 8.18
CA GLN A 283 -6.10 8.88 7.72
C GLN A 283 -7.22 7.98 7.23
N LYS A 284 -8.40 8.11 7.82
CA LYS A 284 -9.57 7.32 7.42
C LYS A 284 -10.01 7.60 5.98
N ASN A 285 -10.13 8.87 5.60
CA ASN A 285 -10.50 9.32 4.25
C ASN A 285 -10.13 10.80 4.06
N ILE A 286 -10.47 11.38 2.91
CA ILE A 286 -10.14 12.77 2.58
C ILE A 286 -10.72 13.83 3.53
N ASN A 287 -11.74 13.52 4.32
CA ASN A 287 -12.33 14.45 5.30
C ASN A 287 -11.70 14.32 6.69
N ALA A 288 -10.96 13.25 6.96
CA ALA A 288 -10.28 13.02 8.22
C ALA A 288 -8.86 13.63 8.23
N THR A 289 -8.33 13.92 9.41
CA THR A 289 -6.90 14.25 9.59
C THR A 289 -6.07 12.99 9.77
N PHE A 290 -4.75 13.10 9.71
CA PHE A 290 -3.85 12.00 10.06
C PHE A 290 -3.76 11.86 11.58
N GLU A 291 -4.04 10.68 12.11
CA GLU A 291 -4.00 10.40 13.54
C GLU A 291 -2.83 9.48 13.87
N VAL A 292 -2.10 9.77 14.96
CA VAL A 292 -0.98 8.93 15.42
C VAL A 292 -1.52 7.67 16.09
N VAL A 293 -1.34 6.52 15.43
CA VAL A 293 -1.86 5.21 15.89
C VAL A 293 -0.75 4.26 16.38
N THR A 294 0.50 4.72 16.45
CA THR A 294 1.65 3.90 16.93
C THR A 294 1.39 3.24 18.28
N HIS A 295 0.74 3.94 19.20
CA HIS A 295 0.49 3.49 20.56
C HIS A 295 -0.41 2.26 20.63
N LEU A 296 -1.26 2.06 19.61
CA LEU A 296 -2.14 0.89 19.47
C LEU A 296 -1.39 -0.33 18.91
N ALA A 297 -0.25 -0.12 18.25
CA ALA A 297 0.49 -1.20 17.62
C ALA A 297 1.11 -2.14 18.68
N LYS A 298 0.92 -3.45 18.48
CA LYS A 298 1.37 -4.47 19.43
C LYS A 298 2.89 -4.46 19.56
N GLY A 299 3.38 -4.24 20.79
CA GLY A 299 4.81 -4.19 21.11
C GLY A 299 5.36 -2.77 21.33
N CYS A 300 4.58 -1.73 21.01
CA CYS A 300 4.98 -0.33 21.18
C CYS A 300 4.67 0.28 22.56
N LYS A 301 4.12 -0.52 23.49
CA LYS A 301 3.93 -0.17 24.90
C LYS A 301 3.17 1.15 25.14
N GLY A 302 2.25 1.50 24.24
CA GLY A 302 1.46 2.74 24.33
C GLY A 302 2.22 4.02 23.94
N LEU A 303 3.42 3.91 23.35
CA LEU A 303 4.24 5.07 22.99
C LEU A 303 3.90 5.60 21.58
N PRO A 304 3.98 6.92 21.35
CA PRO A 304 3.75 7.55 20.04
C PRO A 304 4.87 7.29 19.02
N PHE A 305 6.08 7.01 19.52
CA PHE A 305 7.24 6.57 18.76
C PHE A 305 7.70 5.23 19.30
N CYS A 306 7.98 4.29 18.40
CA CYS A 306 8.27 2.91 18.74
C CYS A 306 9.62 2.51 18.19
N ASP A 307 10.38 1.73 18.96
CA ASP A 307 11.70 1.29 18.52
C ASP A 307 11.59 0.47 17.23
N LEU A 308 12.46 0.74 16.26
CA LEU A 308 12.44 0.07 14.95
C LEU A 308 12.47 -1.46 15.08
N SER A 309 13.13 -2.02 16.10
CA SER A 309 13.18 -3.47 16.34
C SER A 309 11.81 -4.11 16.55
N VAL A 310 10.81 -3.36 17.03
CA VAL A 310 9.43 -3.85 17.15
C VAL A 310 8.83 -4.06 15.76
N PHE A 311 9.00 -3.09 14.87
CA PHE A 311 8.56 -3.20 13.48
C PHE A 311 9.30 -4.33 12.76
N GLU A 312 10.60 -4.47 12.98
CA GLU A 312 11.41 -5.55 12.42
C GLU A 312 11.01 -6.93 12.96
N SER A 313 10.67 -7.03 14.24
CA SER A 313 10.18 -8.25 14.87
C SER A 313 8.85 -8.66 14.25
N LYS A 314 7.92 -7.71 14.05
CA LYS A 314 6.66 -7.95 13.33
C LYS A 314 6.91 -8.35 11.89
N ALA A 315 7.75 -7.62 11.16
CA ALA A 315 8.11 -7.98 9.80
C ALA A 315 8.69 -9.40 9.72
N LYS A 316 9.53 -9.80 10.68
CA LYS A 316 10.10 -11.14 10.79
C LYS A 316 9.06 -12.21 11.15
N GLU A 317 8.14 -11.92 12.07
CA GLU A 317 7.03 -12.80 12.47
C GLU A 317 6.15 -13.17 11.27
N PHE A 318 5.86 -12.19 10.41
CA PHE A 318 5.03 -12.37 9.22
C PHE A 318 5.86 -12.51 7.93
N ARG A 319 7.17 -12.74 8.04
CA ARG A 319 8.03 -12.97 6.89
C ARG A 319 7.66 -14.34 6.31
N PRO A 320 7.34 -14.43 5.01
CA PRO A 320 7.09 -15.73 4.40
C PRO A 320 8.29 -16.67 4.59
N ASP A 321 8.04 -17.86 5.16
CA ASP A 321 9.06 -18.90 5.41
C ASP A 321 9.73 -19.40 4.13
N ARG A 322 9.05 -19.17 3.01
CA ARG A 322 9.54 -19.39 1.66
C ARG A 322 9.15 -18.20 0.80
N PRO A 323 9.88 -17.95 -0.29
CA PRO A 323 9.49 -16.88 -1.17
C PRO A 323 8.07 -17.20 -1.74
N ILE A 324 7.17 -16.23 -1.72
CA ILE A 324 5.71 -16.35 -1.89
C ILE A 324 5.13 -17.01 -3.20
N GLN A 325 5.89 -17.32 -4.26
CA GLN A 325 5.44 -18.08 -5.47
C GLN A 325 5.70 -19.56 -5.27
N GLU A 326 6.66 -19.93 -4.43
CA GLU A 326 6.78 -21.32 -3.99
C GLU A 326 5.62 -21.60 -3.05
N LEU A 327 5.29 -20.63 -2.19
CA LEU A 327 4.07 -20.65 -1.40
C LEU A 327 2.81 -20.79 -2.27
N CYS A 328 2.66 -19.98 -3.34
CA CYS A 328 1.50 -20.05 -4.24
C CYS A 328 1.48 -21.25 -5.21
N GLN A 329 2.55 -22.05 -5.29
CA GLN A 329 2.64 -23.25 -6.13
C GLN A 329 2.58 -24.57 -5.35
N ILE A 330 2.59 -24.51 -4.02
CA ILE A 330 2.24 -25.66 -3.18
C ILE A 330 0.74 -25.90 -3.36
N LEU A 331 0.38 -26.90 -4.17
CA LEU A 331 -0.92 -27.54 -4.01
C LEU A 331 -1.02 -27.96 -2.55
N PRO A 332 -2.16 -27.77 -1.85
CA PRO A 332 -2.31 -28.24 -0.48
C PRO A 332 -1.88 -29.71 -0.45
N ASP A 333 -0.70 -29.96 0.13
CA ASP A 333 -0.16 -31.29 0.15
C ASP A 333 -1.09 -32.10 1.05
N VAL A 334 -1.72 -33.11 0.46
CA VAL A 334 -2.58 -34.08 1.14
C VAL A 334 -1.79 -34.82 2.23
N GLY A 335 -0.46 -34.67 2.27
CA GLY A 335 0.41 -35.13 3.34
C GLY A 335 0.98 -34.01 4.22
N ASN A 336 0.18 -33.42 5.11
CA ASN A 336 0.46 -33.54 6.56
C ASN A 336 -0.56 -32.79 7.43
N GLN A 337 -1.01 -33.50 8.46
CA GLN A 337 -1.83 -33.09 9.61
C GLN A 337 -3.35 -33.05 9.43
N VAL A 338 -3.91 -32.59 8.30
CA VAL A 338 -5.38 -32.64 8.12
C VAL A 338 -5.85 -34.03 7.71
N SER A 339 -5.11 -34.74 6.84
CA SER A 339 -5.45 -36.12 6.46
C SER A 339 -5.22 -37.14 7.58
N THR A 340 -4.25 -36.90 8.47
CA THR A 340 -4.04 -37.75 9.67
C THR A 340 -5.12 -37.49 10.72
N LEU A 341 -5.55 -36.24 10.88
CA LEU A 341 -6.66 -35.90 11.76
C LEU A 341 -7.96 -36.48 11.20
N ILE A 342 -8.26 -36.29 9.92
CA ILE A 342 -9.42 -36.85 9.23
C ILE A 342 -9.37 -38.39 9.22
N LYS A 343 -8.22 -39.03 8.97
CA LYS A 343 -8.09 -40.50 9.12
C LYS A 343 -8.24 -40.95 10.56
N SER A 344 -7.78 -40.20 11.56
CA SER A 344 -8.01 -40.54 12.97
C SER A 344 -9.47 -40.33 13.39
N VAL A 345 -10.17 -39.37 12.76
CA VAL A 345 -11.59 -39.08 13.00
C VAL A 345 -12.44 -40.11 12.25
N MET A 346 -12.10 -40.46 11.02
CA MET A 346 -12.78 -41.47 10.21
C MET A 346 -12.52 -42.90 10.72
N ASN A 347 -11.33 -43.23 11.22
CA ASN A 347 -11.10 -44.50 11.92
C ASN A 347 -11.83 -44.53 13.27
N ARG A 348 -11.92 -43.40 13.99
CA ARG A 348 -12.78 -43.31 15.19
C ARG A 348 -14.27 -43.45 14.89
N TYR A 349 -14.71 -43.09 13.68
CA TYR A 349 -16.07 -43.29 13.21
C TYR A 349 -16.30 -44.70 12.64
N SER A 350 -15.32 -45.33 11.99
CA SER A 350 -15.43 -46.72 11.53
C SER A 350 -15.42 -47.73 12.67
N ASP A 351 -14.75 -47.40 13.78
CA ASP A 351 -14.81 -48.21 15.00
C ASP A 351 -16.15 -48.03 15.74
N TYR A 352 -16.90 -46.95 15.46
CA TYR A 352 -18.23 -46.69 16.02
C TYR A 352 -19.37 -47.30 15.18
N GLU A 353 -19.19 -47.45 13.86
CA GLU A 353 -20.15 -48.08 12.94
C GLU A 353 -20.10 -49.62 12.89
N SER A 354 -19.24 -50.27 13.68
CA SER A 354 -19.37 -51.71 13.97
C SER A 354 -20.31 -52.02 15.14
N SER A 355 -20.90 -50.99 15.77
CA SER A 355 -21.96 -51.18 16.78
C SER A 355 -23.15 -50.25 16.54
N SER A 356 -24.26 -50.89 16.16
CA SER A 356 -25.66 -50.45 16.30
C SER A 356 -26.42 -50.01 15.04
N ASN A 357 -27.46 -50.80 14.81
CA ASN A 357 -28.59 -50.76 13.89
C ASN A 357 -29.21 -49.40 13.49
N SER A 358 -29.62 -49.40 12.21
CA SER A 358 -30.91 -48.96 11.66
C SER A 358 -31.24 -47.46 11.50
N ASN A 359 -31.73 -47.16 10.29
CA ASN A 359 -32.49 -46.00 9.82
C ASN A 359 -31.69 -44.70 9.66
N TYR A 360 -31.55 -44.19 8.43
CA TYR A 360 -32.34 -43.06 7.91
C TYR A 360 -31.91 -42.77 6.45
N TRP A 361 -32.90 -42.72 5.57
CA TRP A 361 -32.82 -42.16 4.21
C TRP A 361 -32.55 -40.66 4.26
N PHE A 362 -31.99 -40.12 3.17
CA PHE A 362 -31.60 -38.73 2.87
C PHE A 362 -30.14 -38.36 3.15
N VAL A 363 -29.23 -38.66 2.20
CA VAL A 363 -28.36 -37.68 1.50
C VAL A 363 -27.79 -38.39 0.26
N SER A 364 -28.41 -38.25 -0.92
CA SER A 364 -27.84 -38.73 -2.19
C SER A 364 -28.04 -37.75 -3.34
N ILE A 365 -28.03 -36.46 -3.03
CA ILE A 365 -27.98 -35.39 -4.03
C ILE A 365 -26.86 -34.45 -3.57
N ILE A 366 -25.77 -34.44 -4.36
CA ILE A 366 -24.66 -33.47 -4.47
C ILE A 366 -23.33 -34.21 -4.79
N ILE A 367 -23.33 -35.13 -5.76
CA ILE A 367 -22.12 -35.51 -6.53
C ILE A 367 -22.49 -35.64 -8.02
N ALA A 368 -23.18 -34.64 -8.54
CA ALA A 368 -23.42 -34.49 -9.97
C ALA A 368 -23.51 -32.98 -10.26
N ILE A 369 -22.35 -32.35 -10.46
CA ILE A 369 -22.07 -31.14 -11.28
C ILE A 369 -20.58 -30.85 -11.03
N PHE A 370 -19.70 -31.67 -11.59
CA PHE A 370 -18.27 -31.34 -11.80
C PHE A 370 -17.70 -32.22 -12.91
N CYS A 371 -18.36 -32.19 -14.07
CA CYS A 371 -17.82 -32.67 -15.35
C CYS A 371 -18.71 -32.09 -16.45
N PHE A 372 -18.37 -30.90 -16.99
CA PHE A 372 -18.89 -30.20 -18.19
C PHE A 372 -18.63 -28.71 -17.91
N PHE A 373 -17.73 -27.94 -18.52
CA PHE A 373 -17.14 -27.94 -19.86
C PHE A 373 -15.73 -27.33 -19.84
N ASN A 374 -14.84 -27.94 -20.61
CA ASN A 374 -13.63 -27.36 -21.17
C ASN A 374 -13.75 -27.52 -22.70
N LYS A 375 -13.29 -26.53 -23.48
CA LYS A 375 -13.57 -26.19 -24.90
C LYS A 375 -14.79 -25.26 -25.05
N THR A 376 -14.70 -24.07 -25.65
CA THR A 376 -13.74 -23.42 -26.57
C THR A 376 -13.36 -22.03 -26.11
#